data_AF-A0AAW8B9G4-F1
#
_entry.id   AF-A0AAW8B9G4-F1
#
_cell.length_a   1.000
_cell.length_b   1.000
_cell.length_c   1.000
_cell.angle_alpha   90.00
_cell.angle_beta   90.00
_cell.angle_gamma   90.00
#
_symmetry.space_group_name_H-M   'P 1'
#
loop_
_entity.id
_entity.type
_entity.pdbx_description
1 polymer ?
#
loop_
_entity_poly.entity_id
_entity_poly.type
_entity_poly.pdbx_seq_one_letter_code
_entity_poly.pdbx_strand_id
1 'polypeptide(L)' 'MQTITKQRAEKIARNINAMDTNYQYCDNSRAYRFWSNLEDKLNKILASLSTDEKVIIKALCHEEEAKYFNLV' A
#
# COMPACT_ATOMS: atom_id res chain seq x y z
N MET A 1 -19.33 7.03 -10.79
CA MET A 1 -18.12 6.64 -10.06
C MET A 1 -18.09 5.12 -9.98
N GLN A 2 -17.06 4.48 -10.52
CA GLN A 2 -16.88 3.05 -10.30
C GLN A 2 -16.21 2.88 -8.94
N THR A 3 -16.97 2.42 -7.95
CA THR A 3 -16.45 2.09 -6.63
C THR A 3 -15.48 0.92 -6.76
N ILE A 4 -14.28 1.02 -6.18
CA ILE A 4 -13.36 -0.11 -6.07
C ILE A 4 -14.09 -1.37 -5.57
N THR A 5 -13.86 -2.51 -6.22
CA THR A 5 -14.45 -3.76 -5.74
C THR A 5 -13.82 -4.15 -4.40
N LYS A 6 -14.62 -4.70 -3.48
CA LYS A 6 -14.16 -5.13 -2.16
C LYS A 6 -12.90 -6.03 -2.24
N GLN A 7 -12.90 -6.97 -3.18
CA GLN A 7 -11.77 -7.88 -3.41
C GLN A 7 -10.49 -7.14 -3.85
N ARG A 8 -10.60 -6.07 -4.63
CA ARG A 8 -9.45 -5.24 -5.04
C ARG A 8 -8.93 -4.42 -3.87
N ALA A 9 -9.82 -3.82 -3.07
CA ALA A 9 -9.45 -3.09 -1.86
C ALA A 9 -8.72 -3.99 -0.85
N GLU A 10 -9.24 -5.18 -0.57
CA GLU A 10 -8.61 -6.18 0.31
C GLU A 10 -7.24 -6.62 -0.20
N LYS A 11 -7.08 -6.80 -1.52
CA LYS A 11 -5.78 -7.17 -2.11
C LYS A 11 -4.75 -6.06 -1.92
N ILE A 12 -5.14 -4.80 -2.12
CA ILE A 12 -4.25 -3.65 -1.91
C ILE A 12 -3.88 -3.55 -0.42
N ALA A 13 -4.87 -3.61 0.47
CA ALA A 13 -4.66 -3.53 1.91
C ALA A 13 -3.72 -4.64 2.42
N ARG A 14 -3.89 -5.89 1.97
CA ARG A 14 -2.97 -6.99 2.32
C ARG A 14 -1.53 -6.73 1.90
N ASN A 15 -1.32 -6.15 0.72
CA ASN A 15 0.02 -5.82 0.24
C ASN A 15 0.63 -4.65 1.04
N ILE A 16 -0.18 -3.65 1.39
CA ILE A 16 0.22 -2.55 2.26
C ILE A 16 0.62 -3.07 3.64
N ASN A 17 -0.23 -3.90 4.27
CA ASN A 17 0.04 -4.49 5.60
C ASN A 17 1.18 -5.51 5.62
N ALA A 18 1.61 -5.99 4.44
CA ALA A 18 2.76 -6.87 4.32
C ALA A 18 4.05 -6.12 4.00
N MET A 19 3.98 -4.79 3.82
CA MET A 19 5.12 -3.96 3.48
C MET A 19 6.07 -3.87 4.68
N ASP A 20 7.35 -4.16 4.44
CA ASP A 20 8.39 -3.77 5.38
C ASP A 20 8.66 -2.27 5.22
N THR A 21 8.19 -1.45 6.16
CA THR A 21 8.33 0.02 6.18
C THR A 21 9.77 0.48 6.42
N ASN A 22 10.67 -0.43 6.81
CA ASN A 22 12.07 -0.15 7.13
C ASN A 22 13.03 -0.79 6.11
N TYR A 23 12.52 -1.26 4.96
CA TYR A 23 13.32 -1.99 3.96
C TYR A 23 14.51 -1.19 3.42
N GLN A 24 14.51 0.14 3.54
CA GLN A 24 15.61 1.01 3.13
C GLN A 24 16.88 0.76 3.93
N TYR A 25 16.77 0.20 5.13
CA TYR A 25 17.89 -0.19 5.98
C TYR A 25 18.33 -1.65 5.77
N CYS A 26 17.73 -2.36 4.80
CA CYS A 26 18.07 -3.74 4.51
C CYS A 26 19.31 -3.84 3.60
N ASP A 27 20.35 -4.56 4.06
CA ASP A 27 21.56 -4.82 3.27
C ASP A 27 21.35 -5.85 2.14
N ASN A 28 20.21 -6.56 2.15
CA ASN A 28 19.89 -7.54 1.12
C ASN A 28 19.30 -6.85 -0.12
N SER A 29 20.14 -6.71 -1.16
CA SER A 29 19.76 -6.07 -2.43
C SER A 29 18.52 -6.67 -3.10
N ARG A 30 18.25 -7.98 -2.93
CA ARG A 30 17.07 -8.64 -3.48
C ARG A 30 15.81 -8.27 -2.71
N ALA A 31 15.89 -8.23 -1.38
CA ALA A 31 14.79 -7.80 -0.52
C ALA A 31 14.49 -6.32 -0.76
N TYR A 32 15.52 -5.46 -0.76
CA TYR A 32 15.39 -4.03 -1.07
C TYR A 32 14.67 -3.81 -2.41
N ARG A 33 15.12 -4.49 -3.47
CA ARG A 33 14.49 -4.38 -4.79
C ARG A 33 13.03 -4.86 -4.79
N PHE A 34 12.72 -5.92 -4.03
CA PHE A 34 11.35 -6.42 -3.94
C PHE A 34 10.43 -5.37 -3.30
N TRP A 35 10.81 -4.85 -2.14
CA TRP A 35 10.03 -3.88 -1.38
C TRP A 35 9.90 -2.55 -2.12
N SER A 36 11.00 -2.01 -2.66
CA SER A 36 10.97 -0.79 -3.48
C SER A 36 10.02 -0.92 -4.69
N ASN A 37 10.04 -2.06 -5.39
CA ASN A 37 9.11 -2.29 -6.50
C ASN A 37 7.65 -2.43 -6.04
N LEU A 38 7.42 -2.98 -4.84
CA LEU A 38 6.08 -3.10 -4.27
C LEU A 38 5.55 -1.72 -3.90
N GLU A 39 6.36 -0.90 -3.22
CA GLU A 39 6.03 0.49 -2.88
C GLU A 39 5.66 1.29 -4.12
N ASP A 40 6.50 1.29 -5.16
CA ASP A 40 6.24 2.01 -6.40
C ASP A 40 4.90 1.61 -7.05
N LYS A 41 4.59 0.31 -7.03
CA LYS A 41 3.32 -0.20 -7.57
C LYS A 41 2.13 0.24 -6.72
N LEU A 42 2.24 0.16 -5.39
CA LEU A 42 1.19 0.57 -4.49
C LEU A 42 0.94 2.08 -4.59
N ASN A 43 1.98 2.90 -4.63
CA ASN A 43 1.88 4.35 -4.83
C ASN A 43 1.18 4.71 -6.14
N LYS A 44 1.51 4.02 -7.25
CA LYS A 44 0.81 4.22 -8.54
C LYS A 44 -0.66 3.84 -8.47
N ILE A 45 -0.99 2.72 -7.80
CA ILE A 45 -2.38 2.30 -7.62
C ILE A 45 -3.13 3.33 -6.77
N LEU A 46 -2.58 3.70 -5.61
CA LEU A 46 -3.18 4.68 -4.72
C LEU A 46 -3.36 6.05 -5.41
N ALA A 47 -2.41 6.48 -6.25
CA ALA A 47 -2.53 7.71 -7.02
C ALA A 47 -3.69 7.68 -8.03
N SER A 48 -4.06 6.50 -8.55
CA SER A 48 -5.19 6.33 -9.46
C SER A 48 -6.56 6.26 -8.77
N LEU A 49 -6.59 6.12 -7.45
CA LEU A 49 -7.83 5.98 -6.67
C LEU A 49 -8.37 7.33 -6.21
N SER A 50 -9.69 7.42 -6.18
CA SER A 50 -10.40 8.55 -5.58
C SER A 50 -10.24 8.59 -4.06
N THR A 51 -10.53 9.75 -3.46
CA THR A 51 -10.46 9.93 -2.00
C THR A 51 -11.35 8.93 -1.26
N ASP A 52 -12.56 8.66 -1.74
CA ASP A 52 -13.49 7.72 -1.12
C ASP A 52 -12.95 6.29 -1.13
N GLU A 53 -12.31 5.87 -2.23
CA GLU A 53 -11.70 4.54 -2.33
C GLU A 53 -10.49 4.40 -1.40
N LYS A 54 -9.71 5.46 -1.21
CA LYS A 54 -8.59 5.48 -0.25
C LYS A 54 -9.09 5.34 1.18
N VAL A 55 -10.24 5.93 1.53
CA VAL A 55 -10.86 5.75 2.86
C VAL A 55 -11.24 4.29 3.11
N ILE A 56 -11.77 3.59 2.10
CA ILE A 56 -12.09 2.16 2.20
C ILE A 56 -10.82 1.33 2.46
N ILE A 57 -9.73 1.62 1.72
CA ILE A 57 -8.46 0.90 1.89
C ILE A 57 -7.85 1.20 3.26
N LYS A 58 -7.85 2.46 3.70
CA LYS A 58 -7.37 2.90 5.02
C LYS A 58 -8.03 2.08 6.14
N ALA A 59 -9.33 1.85 6.07
CA ALA A 59 -10.07 1.09 7.08
C ALA A 59 -9.64 -0.40 7.18
N LEU A 60 -8.94 -0.92 6.17
CA LEU A 60 -8.44 -2.29 6.10
C LEU A 60 -6.93 -2.38 6.42
N CYS A 61 -6.26 -1.24 6.53
CA CYS A 61 -4.82 -1.17 6.76
C CYS A 61 -4.48 -1.07 8.24
N HIS A 62 -3.32 -1.61 8.61
CA HIS A 62 -2.68 -1.33 9.89
C HIS A 62 -2.21 0.13 9.93
N GLU A 63 -2.14 0.70 11.13
CA GLU A 63 -1.90 2.14 11.29
C GLU A 63 -0.53 2.60 10.80
N GLU A 64 0.52 1.81 11.02
CA GLU A 64 1.90 2.16 10.64
C GLU A 64 2.06 2.21 9.12
N GLU A 65 1.61 1.16 8.44
CA GLU A 65 1.68 1.03 6.99
C GLU A 65 0.72 2.01 6.31
N ALA A 66 -0.44 2.29 6.90
CA ALA A 66 -1.33 3.34 6.41
C ALA A 66 -0.69 4.73 6.48
N LYS A 67 0.05 5.04 7.56
CA LYS A 67 0.83 6.29 7.68
C LYS A 67 1.95 6.33 6.64
N TYR A 68 2.67 5.23 6.45
CA TYR A 68 3.75 5.13 5.46
C TYR A 68 3.27 5.49 4.05
N PHE A 69 2.08 5.02 3.66
CA PHE A 69 1.47 5.32 2.34
C PHE A 69 0.63 6.61 2.31
N ASN A 70 0.73 7.48 3.33
CA ASN A 70 -0.02 8.75 3.43
C ASN A 70 -1.55 8.59 3.30
N LEU A 71 -2.10 7.53 3.90
CA LEU A 71 -3.55 7.31 4.01
C LEU A 71 -4.16 7.91 5.28
N VAL A 72 -3.32 8.47 6.17
CA VAL A 72 -3.69 9.06 7.47
C VAL A 72 -3.05 10.42 7.63
#